data_AF-C8RYE2-F1
#
_entry.id   AF-C8RYE2-F1
#
_cell.length_a   1.000
_cell.length_b   1.000
_cell.length_c   1.000
_cell.angle_alpha   90.00
_cell.angle_beta   90.00
_cell.angle_gamma   90.00
#
_symmetry.space_group_name_H-M   'P 1'
#
loop_
_entity.id
_entity.type
_entity.pdbx_description
1 polymer ?
#
loop_
_entity_poly.entity_id
_entity_poly.type
_entity_poly.pdbx_seq_one_letter_code
_entity_poly.pdbx_strand_id
1 'polypeptide(L)'
;MAACTLIWQAHGKDFRLDYTPAANAAPMQWVVTGAAVQTLPFNDPEFQVPPTLADLDEDGWPDLWRYLGTGNVNSSFEIFHFNPDRRAFVSLGELGGVDIFRDQDGMIVASARESCCAWGVARYRLTGDRLVPQFGLRIESGETDADPVGCAVFSIDQDPLGRPAEPLSIAEIPVLTRQHCTP
;
A
#
# COMPACT_ATOMS: atom_id res chain seq x y z
N MET A 1 -30.41 7.43 -1.24
CA MET A 1 -29.30 6.46 -1.22
C MET A 1 -29.10 6.04 0.24
N ALA A 2 -28.88 4.75 0.48
CA ALA A 2 -28.65 4.25 1.84
C ALA A 2 -27.21 4.56 2.26
N ALA A 3 -27.02 5.00 3.50
CA ALA A 3 -25.69 5.07 4.10
C ALA A 3 -25.24 3.65 4.46
N CYS A 4 -23.99 3.33 4.16
CA CYS A 4 -23.30 2.11 4.55
C CYS A 4 -22.40 2.40 5.75
N THR A 5 -22.19 1.40 6.61
CA THR A 5 -21.32 1.52 7.79
C THR A 5 -20.38 0.33 7.84
N LEU A 6 -19.06 0.57 7.94
CA LEU A 6 -18.09 -0.41 8.40
C LEU A 6 -17.79 -0.17 9.87
N ILE A 7 -17.66 -1.24 10.63
CA ILE A 7 -17.25 -1.19 12.03
C ILE A 7 -16.06 -2.12 12.21
N TRP A 8 -15.04 -1.61 12.87
CA TRP A 8 -13.86 -2.38 13.24
C TRP A 8 -13.53 -2.13 14.71
N GLN A 9 -13.00 -3.13 15.39
CA GLN A 9 -12.70 -3.04 16.82
C GLN A 9 -11.20 -3.21 17.07
N ALA A 10 -10.57 -2.21 17.71
CA ALA A 10 -9.32 -2.46 18.42
C ALA A 10 -9.10 -1.53 19.59
N HIS A 11 -8.21 -1.99 20.47
CA HIS A 11 -7.90 -1.37 21.75
C HIS A 11 -9.16 -1.05 22.57
N GLY A 12 -10.19 -1.90 22.46
CA GLY A 12 -11.48 -1.71 23.14
C GLY A 12 -12.32 -0.54 22.60
N LYS A 13 -12.07 -0.08 21.38
CA LYS A 13 -12.79 1.01 20.71
C LYS A 13 -13.38 0.55 19.38
N ASP A 14 -14.55 1.11 19.05
CA ASP A 14 -15.19 0.93 17.75
C ASP A 14 -14.77 2.03 16.78
N PHE A 15 -14.12 1.63 15.70
CA PHE A 15 -13.86 2.44 14.52
C PHE A 15 -15.04 2.31 13.59
N ARG A 16 -15.72 3.43 13.34
CA ARG A 16 -16.89 3.47 12.48
C ARG A 16 -16.58 4.26 11.22
N LEU A 17 -16.85 3.66 10.08
CA LEU A 17 -16.80 4.32 8.79
C LEU A 17 -18.20 4.37 8.23
N ASP A 18 -18.80 5.56 8.20
CA ASP A 18 -20.04 5.80 7.49
C ASP A 18 -19.74 6.35 6.10
N TYR A 19 -20.23 5.71 5.05
CA TYR A 19 -20.08 6.19 3.69
C TYR A 19 -21.41 6.08 2.94
N THR A 20 -21.68 7.04 2.06
CA THR A 20 -22.79 6.92 1.11
C THR A 20 -22.15 6.66 -0.25
N PRO A 21 -22.33 5.48 -0.86
CA PRO A 21 -21.91 5.26 -2.24
C PRO A 21 -22.60 6.32 -3.09
N ALA A 22 -21.84 7.28 -3.61
CA ALA A 22 -22.41 8.35 -4.40
C ALA A 22 -22.49 7.87 -5.85
N ALA A 23 -23.66 8.00 -6.46
CA ALA A 23 -23.73 8.08 -7.92
C ALA A 23 -22.98 9.32 -8.48
N ASN A 24 -22.57 10.28 -7.62
CA ASN A 24 -22.06 11.61 -7.99
C ASN A 24 -21.07 12.24 -6.95
N ALA A 25 -19.94 11.58 -6.64
CA ALA A 25 -18.73 12.23 -6.07
C ALA A 25 -18.90 13.14 -4.82
N ALA A 26 -19.69 12.74 -3.81
CA ALA A 26 -19.75 13.47 -2.54
C ALA A 26 -18.57 13.06 -1.62
N PRO A 27 -17.96 13.99 -0.86
CA PRO A 27 -16.88 13.66 0.06
C PRO A 27 -17.38 12.72 1.17
N MET A 28 -16.63 11.64 1.45
CA MET A 28 -16.97 10.71 2.54
C MET A 28 -16.60 11.31 3.91
N GLN A 29 -17.52 11.22 4.86
CA GLN A 29 -17.31 11.66 6.24
C GLN A 29 -16.92 10.48 7.13
N TRP A 30 -15.89 10.65 7.95
CA TRP A 30 -15.27 9.64 8.80
C TRP A 30 -15.61 9.93 10.25
N VAL A 31 -16.26 8.99 10.93
CA VAL A 31 -16.63 9.14 12.34
C VAL A 31 -15.96 8.05 13.15
N VAL A 32 -14.71 8.30 13.55
CA VAL A 32 -14.05 7.42 14.51
C VAL A 32 -14.58 7.72 15.91
N THR A 33 -15.22 6.75 16.57
CA THR A 33 -15.74 6.94 17.92
C THR A 33 -14.56 7.05 18.91
N GLY A 34 -14.32 8.25 19.44
CA GLY A 34 -13.18 8.54 20.33
C GLY A 34 -12.04 9.34 19.68
N ALA A 35 -12.17 9.71 18.42
CA ALA A 35 -11.30 10.63 17.68
C ALA A 35 -12.13 11.74 17.00
N ALA A 36 -11.46 12.69 16.34
CA ALA A 36 -12.14 13.77 15.64
C ALA A 36 -12.83 13.24 14.37
N VAL A 37 -14.03 13.75 14.08
CA VAL A 37 -14.69 13.52 12.79
C VAL A 37 -13.83 14.16 11.70
N GLN A 38 -13.42 13.38 10.72
CA GLN A 38 -12.62 13.85 9.58
C GLN A 38 -13.46 13.71 8.32
N THR A 39 -13.36 14.66 7.38
CA THR A 39 -13.89 14.47 6.02
C THR A 39 -12.69 14.25 5.12
N LEU A 40 -12.66 13.12 4.40
CA LEU A 40 -11.60 12.85 3.44
C LEU A 40 -12.11 13.20 2.03
N PRO A 41 -11.28 13.84 1.19
CA PRO A 41 -11.70 14.37 -0.09
C PRO A 41 -11.75 13.26 -1.15
N PHE A 42 -12.75 12.38 -1.05
CA PHE A 42 -13.01 11.40 -2.10
C PHE A 42 -13.87 12.03 -3.18
N ASN A 43 -13.24 12.35 -4.31
CA ASN A 43 -13.92 12.81 -5.51
C ASN A 43 -13.76 11.76 -6.60
N ASP A 44 -14.52 10.68 -6.47
CA ASP A 44 -14.55 9.63 -7.49
C ASP A 44 -16.00 9.24 -7.80
N PRO A 45 -16.55 9.67 -8.95
CA PRO A 45 -17.89 9.31 -9.36
C PRO A 45 -18.02 7.84 -9.77
N GLU A 46 -16.90 7.13 -9.99
CA GLU A 46 -16.87 5.71 -10.38
C GLU A 46 -16.62 4.77 -9.20
N PHE A 47 -16.83 5.26 -7.97
CA PHE A 47 -16.67 4.50 -6.74
C PHE A 47 -17.61 3.28 -6.69
N GLN A 48 -17.16 2.15 -7.21
CA GLN A 48 -17.91 0.89 -7.25
C GLN A 48 -17.47 -0.10 -6.16
N VAL A 49 -16.28 0.09 -5.59
CA VAL A 49 -15.73 -0.80 -4.56
C VAL A 49 -15.70 -0.08 -3.21
N PRO A 50 -16.40 -0.60 -2.19
CA PRO A 50 -16.33 -0.09 -0.84
C PRO A 50 -14.89 0.04 -0.35
N PRO A 51 -14.59 1.03 0.51
CA PRO A 51 -13.29 1.08 1.16
C PRO A 51 -13.17 -0.09 2.14
N THR A 52 -11.94 -0.42 2.53
CA THR A 52 -11.67 -1.44 3.55
C THR A 52 -10.83 -0.86 4.68
N LEU A 53 -10.93 -1.49 5.85
CA LEU A 53 -10.08 -1.21 7.00
C LEU A 53 -9.09 -2.36 7.16
N ALA A 54 -7.80 -2.04 7.21
CA ALA A 54 -6.71 -2.99 7.45
C ALA A 54 -5.55 -2.28 8.13
N ASP A 55 -4.90 -2.97 9.06
CA ASP A 55 -3.76 -2.47 9.84
C ASP A 55 -2.47 -2.70 9.02
N LEU A 56 -1.98 -1.66 8.36
CA LEU A 56 -0.83 -1.74 7.44
C LEU A 56 0.48 -1.89 8.20
N ASP A 57 0.65 -1.16 9.31
CA ASP A 57 1.90 -1.12 10.07
C ASP A 57 1.90 -2.01 11.32
N GLU A 58 0.83 -2.77 11.52
CA GLU A 58 0.61 -3.70 12.64
C GLU A 58 0.69 -3.02 14.00
N ASP A 59 0.28 -1.75 14.08
CA ASP A 59 0.28 -0.97 15.32
C ASP A 59 -0.97 -1.20 16.19
N GLY A 60 -1.92 -1.99 15.68
CA GLY A 60 -3.18 -2.31 16.33
C GLY A 60 -4.30 -1.30 16.05
N TRP A 61 -4.06 -0.30 15.20
CA TRP A 61 -5.08 0.62 14.69
C TRP A 61 -5.38 0.34 13.21
N PRO A 62 -6.61 0.61 12.74
CA PRO A 62 -6.96 0.29 11.37
C PRO A 62 -6.58 1.45 10.46
N ASP A 63 -5.90 1.15 9.36
CA ASP A 63 -5.74 2.09 8.26
C ASP A 63 -6.88 1.95 7.27
N LEU A 64 -7.12 3.02 6.52
CA LEU A 64 -8.12 3.05 5.49
C LEU A 64 -7.48 2.79 4.13
N TRP A 65 -8.08 1.86 3.41
CA TRP A 65 -7.70 1.47 2.06
C TRP A 65 -8.83 1.81 1.10
N ARG A 66 -8.57 2.73 0.18
CA ARG A 66 -9.46 2.99 -0.94
C ARG A 66 -8.90 2.33 -2.19
N TYR A 67 -9.63 1.36 -2.71
CA TYR A 67 -9.34 0.77 -4.01
C TYR A 67 -9.53 1.80 -5.13
N LEU A 68 -8.53 1.94 -5.99
CA LEU A 68 -8.53 2.84 -7.15
C LEU A 68 -8.76 2.08 -8.47
N GLY A 69 -8.40 0.80 -8.52
CA GLY A 69 -8.53 -0.01 -9.72
C GLY A 69 -7.54 -1.17 -9.73
N THR A 70 -7.77 -2.12 -10.63
CA THR A 70 -6.85 -3.20 -10.95
C THR A 70 -6.53 -3.10 -12.42
N GLY A 71 -5.24 -3.08 -12.74
CA GLY A 71 -4.75 -3.24 -14.11
C GLY A 71 -4.84 -4.71 -14.55
N ASN A 72 -3.85 -5.18 -15.31
CA ASN A 72 -3.81 -6.60 -15.68
C ASN A 72 -3.65 -7.52 -14.46
N VAL A 73 -2.79 -7.14 -13.49
CA VAL A 73 -2.44 -7.98 -12.34
C VAL A 73 -2.34 -7.16 -11.05
N ASN A 74 -1.78 -5.95 -11.13
CA ASN A 74 -1.56 -5.11 -9.96
C ASN A 74 -2.82 -4.28 -9.67
N SER A 75 -3.15 -4.16 -8.39
CA SER A 75 -4.19 -3.29 -7.87
C SER A 75 -3.58 -2.03 -7.25
N SER A 76 -4.23 -0.89 -7.43
CA SER A 76 -3.84 0.39 -6.86
C SER A 76 -4.78 0.76 -5.71
N PHE A 77 -4.20 1.29 -4.63
CA PHE A 77 -4.91 1.75 -3.45
C PHE A 77 -4.40 3.11 -3.01
N GLU A 78 -5.32 4.02 -2.69
CA GLU A 78 -5.01 5.20 -1.89
C GLU A 78 -5.11 4.80 -0.41
N ILE A 79 -4.03 4.97 0.34
CA ILE A 79 -3.95 4.56 1.75
C ILE A 79 -3.97 5.79 2.64
N PHE A 80 -4.77 5.73 3.70
CA PHE A 80 -4.76 6.70 4.78
C PHE A 80 -4.42 5.99 6.08
N HIS A 81 -3.28 6.36 6.66
CA HIS A 81 -2.80 5.79 7.90
C HIS A 81 -3.44 6.49 9.11
N PHE A 82 -3.89 5.71 10.10
CA PHE A 82 -4.40 6.29 11.34
C PHE A 82 -3.25 6.64 12.28
N ASN A 83 -2.99 7.94 12.48
CA ASN A 83 -2.04 8.37 13.50
C ASN A 83 -2.74 8.45 14.88
N PRO A 84 -2.37 7.59 15.86
CA PRO A 84 -3.03 7.58 17.18
C PRO A 84 -2.72 8.81 18.04
N ASP A 85 -1.54 9.42 17.88
CA ASP A 85 -1.16 10.64 18.62
C ASP A 85 -2.03 11.83 18.19
N ARG A 86 -2.31 11.94 16.89
CA ARG A 86 -3.16 12.99 16.31
C ARG A 86 -4.63 12.64 16.29
N ARG A 87 -4.96 11.35 16.47
CA ARG A 87 -6.31 10.80 16.34
C ARG A 87 -6.94 11.17 15.00
N ALA A 88 -6.19 11.01 13.92
CA ALA A 88 -6.60 11.41 12.58
C ALA A 88 -5.97 10.51 11.51
N PHE A 89 -6.67 10.35 10.40
CA PHE A 89 -6.13 9.70 9.21
C PHE A 89 -5.25 10.68 8.41
N VAL A 90 -4.09 10.21 7.98
CA VAL A 90 -3.15 10.95 7.13
C VAL A 90 -2.92 10.17 5.85
N SER A 91 -3.04 10.83 4.70
CA SER A 91 -2.78 10.19 3.41
C SER A 91 -1.31 9.78 3.31
N LEU A 92 -1.06 8.51 3.03
CA LEU A 92 0.25 7.97 2.66
C LEU A 92 0.49 8.01 1.14
N GLY A 93 -0.50 8.42 0.37
CA GLY A 93 -0.49 8.40 -1.09
C GLY A 93 -1.02 7.08 -1.67
N GLU A 94 -0.68 6.83 -2.92
CA GLU A 94 -1.05 5.62 -3.65
C GLU A 94 0.04 4.56 -3.52
N LEU A 95 -0.36 3.33 -3.20
CA LEU A 95 0.46 2.13 -3.35
C LEU A 95 -0.19 1.17 -4.34
N GLY A 96 0.62 0.58 -5.21
CA GLY A 96 0.20 -0.40 -6.20
C GLY A 96 0.92 -1.73 -6.01
N GLY A 97 0.21 -2.84 -6.20
CA GLY A 97 0.81 -4.16 -6.11
C GLY A 97 -0.18 -5.31 -6.26
N VAL A 98 0.37 -6.53 -6.30
CA VAL A 98 -0.36 -7.77 -6.06
C VAL A 98 -0.65 -7.90 -4.57
N ASP A 99 0.38 -7.72 -3.74
CA ASP A 99 0.27 -7.73 -2.29
C ASP A 99 0.97 -6.50 -1.69
N ILE A 100 0.38 -5.97 -0.62
CA ILE A 100 0.96 -4.89 0.18
C ILE A 100 0.89 -5.33 1.65
N PHE A 101 2.04 -5.42 2.32
CA PHE A 101 2.14 -5.99 3.67
C PHE A 101 3.34 -5.44 4.44
N ARG A 102 3.35 -5.66 5.75
CA ARG A 102 4.51 -5.41 6.62
C ARG A 102 5.39 -6.64 6.72
N ASP A 103 6.68 -6.48 6.46
CA ASP A 103 7.64 -7.58 6.62
C ASP A 103 8.21 -7.69 8.04
N GLN A 104 8.99 -8.73 8.28
CA GLN A 104 9.63 -9.03 9.57
C GLN A 104 10.61 -7.95 10.06
N ASP A 105 11.11 -7.09 9.16
CA ASP A 105 11.98 -5.97 9.53
C ASP A 105 11.16 -4.70 9.87
N GLY A 106 9.82 -4.81 9.83
CA GLY A 106 8.88 -3.71 10.05
C GLY A 106 8.75 -2.77 8.86
N MET A 107 9.15 -3.20 7.66
CA MET A 107 9.06 -2.40 6.44
C MET A 107 7.74 -2.67 5.73
N ILE A 108 7.19 -1.64 5.09
CA ILE A 108 6.05 -1.81 4.19
C ILE A 108 6.58 -2.26 2.83
N VAL A 109 6.02 -3.35 2.31
CA VAL A 109 6.43 -3.99 1.06
C VAL A 109 5.24 -4.01 0.12
N ALA A 110 5.46 -3.55 -1.11
CA ALA A 110 4.52 -3.73 -2.22
C ALA A 110 5.17 -4.66 -3.25
N SER A 111 4.60 -5.84 -3.45
CA SER A 111 5.00 -6.76 -4.53
C SER A 111 4.16 -6.44 -5.76
N ALA A 112 4.76 -6.52 -6.95
CA ALA A 112 4.07 -6.25 -8.20
C ALA A 112 4.53 -7.24 -9.27
N ARG A 113 3.64 -7.54 -10.21
CA ARG A 113 3.99 -8.28 -11.42
C ARG A 113 4.26 -7.28 -12.54
N GLU A 114 5.46 -7.33 -13.11
CA GLU A 114 5.92 -6.41 -14.16
C GLU A 114 5.83 -7.06 -15.55
N SER A 115 5.91 -8.38 -15.64
CA SER A 115 5.70 -9.13 -16.90
C SER A 115 5.31 -10.59 -16.64
N CYS A 116 5.30 -11.43 -17.69
CA CYS A 116 5.10 -12.87 -17.51
C CYS A 116 6.16 -13.53 -16.62
N CYS A 117 7.39 -13.01 -16.66
CA CYS A 117 8.58 -13.58 -16.04
C CYS A 117 9.30 -12.57 -15.13
N ALA A 118 8.66 -11.46 -14.77
CA ALA A 118 9.28 -10.43 -13.93
C ALA A 118 8.36 -9.96 -12.80
N TRP A 119 8.96 -9.83 -11.62
CA TRP A 119 8.34 -9.35 -10.39
C TRP A 119 9.12 -8.17 -9.84
N GLY A 120 8.40 -7.15 -9.39
CA GLY A 120 8.91 -6.01 -8.66
C GLY A 120 8.59 -6.14 -7.17
N VAL A 121 9.50 -5.69 -6.33
CA VAL A 121 9.29 -5.54 -4.89
C VAL A 121 9.76 -4.16 -4.48
N ALA A 122 8.86 -3.31 -4.02
CA ALA A 122 9.17 -1.98 -3.49
C ALA A 122 9.11 -2.00 -1.96
N ARG A 123 10.15 -1.50 -1.28
CA ARG A 123 10.19 -1.37 0.18
C ARG A 123 10.15 0.08 0.63
N TYR A 124 9.36 0.34 1.66
CA TYR A 124 9.15 1.64 2.27
C TYR A 124 9.31 1.54 3.78
N ARG A 125 9.86 2.58 4.40
CA ARG A 125 9.82 2.77 5.86
C ARG A 125 8.71 3.75 6.20
N LEU A 126 7.76 3.35 7.03
CA LEU A 126 6.84 4.31 7.64
C LEU A 126 7.60 5.12 8.69
N THR A 127 7.72 6.44 8.49
CA THR A 127 8.40 7.35 9.42
C THR A 127 7.47 8.50 9.76
N GLY A 128 6.84 8.41 10.94
CA GLY A 128 5.69 9.27 11.26
C GLY A 128 4.59 9.06 10.23
N ASP A 129 4.06 10.12 9.64
CA ASP A 129 2.94 10.05 8.70
C ASP A 129 3.35 9.90 7.23
N ARG A 130 4.50 9.29 6.94
CA ARG A 130 5.03 9.21 5.58
C ARG A 130 5.70 7.89 5.29
N LEU A 131 5.43 7.35 4.11
CA LEU A 131 6.21 6.27 3.53
C LEU A 131 7.47 6.84 2.88
N VAL A 132 8.62 6.49 3.46
CA VAL A 132 9.93 6.84 2.93
C VAL A 132 10.43 5.68 2.07
N PRO A 133 10.52 5.84 0.74
CA PRO A 133 11.05 4.79 -0.13
C PRO A 133 12.48 4.43 0.30
N GLN A 134 12.80 3.13 0.29
CA GLN A 134 14.16 2.68 0.52
C GLN A 134 14.80 2.21 -0.78
N PHE A 135 14.22 1.20 -1.42
CA PHE A 135 14.68 0.64 -2.69
C PHE A 135 13.62 -0.29 -3.27
N GLY A 136 13.70 -0.48 -4.58
CA GLY A 136 12.99 -1.51 -5.31
C GLY A 136 13.92 -2.63 -5.75
N LEU A 137 13.38 -3.83 -5.90
CA LEU A 137 14.05 -4.99 -6.47
C LEU A 137 13.21 -5.51 -7.62
N ARG A 138 13.80 -5.61 -8.81
CA ARG A 138 13.24 -6.34 -9.94
C ARG A 138 13.89 -7.72 -9.99
N ILE A 139 13.06 -8.74 -10.07
CA ILE A 139 13.43 -10.15 -10.15
C ILE A 139 12.90 -10.67 -11.49
N GLU A 140 13.79 -11.10 -12.37
CA GLU A 140 13.46 -11.76 -13.63
C GLU A 140 13.72 -13.24 -13.47
N SER A 141 12.66 -14.05 -13.49
CA SER A 141 12.81 -15.49 -13.63
C SER A 141 13.29 -15.77 -15.05
N GLY A 142 14.32 -16.59 -15.17
CA GLY A 142 14.72 -17.16 -16.44
C GLY A 142 13.52 -17.74 -17.21
N GLU A 143 13.53 -17.63 -18.55
CA GLU A 143 12.41 -18.17 -19.36
C GLU A 143 12.33 -19.69 -19.28
N THR A 144 13.42 -20.34 -18.86
CA THR A 144 13.53 -21.76 -18.58
C THR A 144 14.19 -22.01 -17.22
N ASP A 145 14.03 -23.22 -16.67
CA ASP A 145 14.68 -23.64 -15.40
C ASP A 145 16.22 -23.57 -15.45
N ALA A 146 16.81 -23.45 -16.64
CA ALA A 146 18.25 -23.34 -16.85
C ALA A 146 18.75 -21.88 -16.91
N ASP A 147 17.84 -20.92 -17.04
CA ASP A 147 18.18 -19.51 -17.20
C ASP A 147 18.43 -18.87 -15.82
N PRO A 148 19.51 -18.08 -15.67
CA PRO A 148 19.82 -17.46 -14.40
C PRO A 148 18.73 -16.45 -14.00
N VAL A 149 18.38 -16.43 -12.71
CA VAL A 149 17.52 -15.38 -12.16
C VAL A 149 18.27 -14.05 -12.22
N GLY A 150 17.72 -13.10 -12.96
CA GLY A 150 18.20 -11.73 -13.01
C GLY A 150 17.67 -10.93 -11.83
N CYS A 151 18.55 -10.21 -11.12
CA CYS A 151 18.12 -9.28 -10.07
C CYS A 151 18.72 -7.89 -10.30
N ALA A 152 17.88 -6.87 -10.25
CA ALA A 152 18.28 -5.47 -10.34
C ALA A 152 17.64 -4.68 -9.21
N VAL A 153 18.45 -3.90 -8.49
CA VAL A 153 17.97 -2.96 -7.49
C VAL A 153 17.76 -1.61 -8.15
N PHE A 154 16.70 -0.87 -7.80
CA PHE A 154 16.44 0.47 -8.29
C PHE A 154 16.02 1.43 -7.18
N SER A 155 16.21 2.74 -7.40
CA SER A 155 15.58 3.76 -6.54
C SER A 155 14.09 3.83 -6.84
N ILE A 156 13.27 3.79 -5.78
CA ILE A 156 11.85 4.10 -5.88
C ILE A 156 11.73 5.62 -5.86
N ASP A 157 11.89 6.23 -7.03
CA ASP A 157 11.29 7.55 -7.24
C ASP A 157 9.76 7.35 -7.16
N GLN A 158 9.00 8.38 -6.77
CA GLN A 158 7.57 8.30 -6.37
C GLN A 158 6.59 7.87 -7.49
N ASP A 159 7.03 7.10 -8.47
CA ASP A 159 6.20 6.39 -9.43
C ASP A 159 5.83 4.99 -8.87
N PRO A 160 4.57 4.77 -8.44
CA PRO A 160 4.09 3.47 -7.97
C PRO A 160 4.10 2.38 -9.07
N LEU A 161 4.45 2.73 -10.32
CA LEU A 161 4.66 1.80 -11.44
C LEU A 161 6.15 1.66 -11.84
N GLY A 162 7.07 2.15 -11.01
CA GLY A 162 8.44 1.64 -10.93
C GLY A 162 9.25 1.70 -12.22
N ARG A 163 9.41 2.88 -12.84
CA ARG A 163 10.55 3.06 -13.75
C ARG A 163 11.82 3.18 -12.90
N PRO A 164 12.86 2.38 -13.17
CA PRO A 164 14.07 2.43 -12.37
C PRO A 164 14.76 3.79 -12.54
N ALA A 165 14.85 4.56 -11.46
CA ALA A 165 15.96 5.46 -11.29
C ALA A 165 17.19 4.61 -10.94
N GLU A 166 18.34 4.98 -11.53
CA GLU A 166 19.61 4.26 -11.66
C GLU A 166 19.84 3.03 -10.75
N PRO A 167 20.41 1.94 -11.29
CA PRO A 167 20.60 0.71 -10.52
C PRO A 167 21.53 0.94 -9.32
N LEU A 168 21.04 0.65 -8.12
CA LEU A 168 21.84 0.62 -6.90
C LEU A 168 22.66 -0.68 -6.85
N SER A 169 23.79 -0.66 -6.14
CA SER A 169 24.63 -1.84 -5.97
C SER A 169 23.96 -2.90 -5.09
N ILE A 170 23.92 -4.15 -5.56
CA ILE A 170 23.39 -5.32 -4.84
C ILE A 170 24.09 -5.53 -3.48
N ALA A 171 25.35 -5.08 -3.32
CA ALA A 171 26.12 -5.23 -2.09
C ALA A 171 25.56 -4.44 -0.90
N GLU A 172 24.68 -3.47 -1.12
CA GLU A 172 24.18 -2.55 -0.10
C GLU A 172 22.84 -2.99 0.51
N ILE A 173 22.25 -4.10 0.05
CA ILE A 173 20.92 -4.56 0.45
C ILE A 173 21.01 -6.00 0.97
N PRO A 174 20.94 -6.25 2.29
CA PRO A 174 21.41 -7.54 2.82
C PRO A 174 20.39 -8.68 2.87
N VAL A 175 19.07 -8.43 2.80
CA VAL A 175 18.04 -9.42 3.21
C VAL A 175 17.26 -10.03 2.03
N LEU A 176 16.62 -9.21 1.17
CA LEU A 176 15.79 -9.74 0.06
C LEU A 176 16.61 -10.30 -1.10
N THR A 177 17.74 -9.68 -1.44
CA THR A 177 18.67 -10.20 -2.45
C THR A 177 19.23 -11.56 -2.06
N ARG A 178 19.41 -11.87 -0.76
CA ARG A 178 19.83 -13.20 -0.31
C ARG A 178 18.72 -14.25 -0.28
N GLN A 179 17.45 -13.85 -0.24
CA GLN A 179 16.33 -14.80 -0.30
C GLN A 179 15.92 -15.12 -1.73
N HIS A 180 16.09 -14.18 -2.67
CA HIS A 180 15.59 -14.32 -4.04
C HIS A 180 16.66 -14.24 -5.14
N CYS A 181 17.89 -13.84 -4.83
CA CYS A 181 18.94 -13.57 -5.81
C CYS A 181 20.26 -14.34 -5.55
N THR A 182 20.22 -15.38 -4.70
CA THR A 182 21.30 -16.37 -4.65
C THR A 182 20.94 -17.57 -5.52
N PRO A 183 21.89 -18.10 -6.32
CA PRO A 183 21.67 -19.30 -7.12
C PRO A 183 21.36 -20.52 -6.26
#